data_AF-A0A7C3X631-F1
#
_entry.id   AF-A0A7C3X631-F1
#
_cell.length_a   1.000
_cell.length_b   1.000
_cell.length_c   1.000
_cell.angle_alpha   90.00
_cell.angle_beta   90.00
_cell.angle_gamma   90.00
#
_symmetry.space_group_name_H-M   'P 1'
#
loop_
_entity.id
_entity.type
_entity.pdbx_description
1 polymer ?
#
loop_
_entity_poly.entity_id
_entity_poly.type
_entity_poly.pdbx_seq_one_letter_code
_entity_poly.pdbx_strand_id
1 'polypeptide(L)'
;GPGASPENPWGEWRELVRERIEEVPGFAGCSLYYATALRCAPQKVTVSHLRRCAPYLAEEILLVGPRLVVVSGRAAAVGLRIALGDEVPENPHAGDVVTLYGSRFLFQVDVARLEREPETQEIFWKIMSKI
;
A
#
# COMPACT_ATOMS: atom_id res chain seq x y z
N GLY A 1 11.51 0.43 4.35
CA GLY A 1 11.73 0.19 5.79
C GLY A 1 13.05 -0.56 6.03
N PRO A 2 13.24 -1.22 7.18
CA PRO A 2 14.31 -2.20 7.46
C PRO A 2 14.72 -3.15 6.31
N GLY A 3 15.98 -3.10 5.89
CA GLY A 3 16.47 -3.97 4.81
C GLY A 3 15.87 -3.68 3.42
N ALA A 4 15.15 -2.55 3.23
CA ALA A 4 14.71 -2.15 1.90
C ALA A 4 15.93 -1.82 1.02
N SER A 5 15.96 -2.40 -0.16
CA SER A 5 16.96 -2.15 -1.20
C SER A 5 16.26 -1.77 -2.52
N PRO A 6 16.98 -1.31 -3.55
CA PRO A 6 16.41 -1.12 -4.87
C PRO A 6 15.75 -2.39 -5.45
N GLU A 7 16.30 -3.57 -5.13
CA GLU A 7 15.79 -4.88 -5.57
C GLU A 7 14.64 -5.38 -4.70
N ASN A 8 14.56 -4.93 -3.44
CA ASN A 8 13.45 -5.20 -2.53
C ASN A 8 13.04 -3.93 -1.80
N PRO A 9 12.23 -3.04 -2.41
CA PRO A 9 11.82 -1.79 -1.78
C PRO A 9 10.93 -2.02 -0.53
N TRP A 10 10.48 -3.26 -0.35
CA TRP A 10 9.64 -3.76 0.74
C TRP A 10 10.40 -4.49 1.84
N GLY A 11 11.73 -4.62 1.71
CA GLY A 11 12.61 -5.23 2.70
C GLY A 11 12.00 -6.45 3.39
N GLU A 12 12.11 -6.47 4.72
CA GLU A 12 11.60 -7.56 5.56
C GLU A 12 10.06 -7.59 5.66
N TRP A 13 9.37 -6.47 5.38
CA TRP A 13 7.89 -6.43 5.44
C TRP A 13 7.24 -7.31 4.37
N ARG A 14 7.91 -7.52 3.23
CA ARG A 14 7.36 -8.36 2.17
C ARG A 14 7.04 -9.76 2.69
N GLU A 15 8.00 -10.35 3.38
CA GLU A 15 7.90 -11.71 3.92
C GLU A 15 6.91 -11.75 5.09
N LEU A 16 7.01 -10.79 6.02
CA LEU A 16 6.07 -10.65 7.14
C LEU A 16 4.62 -10.57 6.68
N VAL A 17 4.34 -9.74 5.66
CA VAL A 17 2.99 -9.58 5.13
C VAL A 17 2.57 -10.85 4.39
N ARG A 18 3.46 -11.46 3.59
CA ARG A 18 3.14 -12.69 2.85
C ARG A 18 2.77 -13.85 3.78
N GLU A 19 3.52 -14.06 4.85
CA GLU A 19 3.25 -15.16 5.79
C GLU A 19 1.94 -14.93 6.55
N ARG A 20 1.74 -13.70 7.04
CA ARG A 20 0.60 -13.42 7.92
C ARG A 20 -0.70 -13.17 7.18
N ILE A 21 -0.66 -12.75 5.92
CA ILE A 21 -1.88 -12.56 5.12
C ILE A 21 -2.59 -13.89 4.85
N GLU A 22 -1.86 -15.00 4.76
CA GLU A 22 -2.45 -16.33 4.56
C GLU A 22 -3.29 -16.79 5.76
N GLU A 23 -2.98 -16.27 6.95
CA GLU A 23 -3.73 -16.52 8.18
C GLU A 23 -5.00 -15.66 8.28
N VAL A 24 -5.14 -14.63 7.43
CA VAL A 24 -6.33 -13.76 7.43
C VAL A 24 -7.46 -14.46 6.67
N PRO A 25 -8.64 -14.67 7.29
CA PRO A 25 -9.78 -15.28 6.62
C PRO A 25 -10.14 -14.55 5.32
N GLY A 26 -10.30 -15.29 4.23
CA GLY A 26 -10.63 -14.74 2.90
C GLY A 26 -9.42 -14.36 2.04
N PHE A 27 -8.20 -14.40 2.59
CA PHE A 27 -6.96 -14.09 1.87
C PHE A 27 -6.08 -15.31 1.57
N ALA A 28 -6.42 -16.49 2.12
CA ALA A 28 -5.70 -17.73 1.83
C ALA A 28 -5.66 -18.01 0.32
N GLY A 29 -4.46 -18.23 -0.22
CA GLY A 29 -4.24 -18.50 -1.65
C GLY A 29 -4.35 -17.29 -2.57
N CYS A 30 -4.43 -16.06 -2.04
CA CYS A 30 -4.40 -14.86 -2.85
C CYS A 30 -3.02 -14.61 -3.46
N SER A 31 -2.99 -14.20 -4.73
CA SER A 31 -1.78 -13.68 -5.36
C SER A 31 -1.53 -12.24 -4.90
N LEU A 32 -0.30 -11.96 -4.44
CA LEU A 32 0.10 -10.63 -4.00
C LEU A 32 0.93 -9.95 -5.08
N TYR A 33 0.58 -8.70 -5.37
CA TYR A 33 1.38 -7.81 -6.21
C TYR A 33 1.82 -6.60 -5.37
N TYR A 34 3.12 -6.30 -5.41
CA TYR A 34 3.72 -5.25 -4.60
C TYR A 34 4.16 -4.09 -5.50
N ALA A 35 3.56 -2.92 -5.33
CA ALA A 35 3.86 -1.71 -6.10
C ALA A 35 4.08 -0.47 -5.23
N THR A 36 5.07 0.35 -5.60
CA THR A 36 5.45 1.53 -4.84
C THR A 36 5.01 2.79 -5.57
N ALA A 37 4.60 3.82 -4.82
CA ALA A 37 4.27 5.14 -5.37
C ALA A 37 5.50 5.89 -5.95
N LEU A 38 6.70 5.37 -5.73
CA LEU A 38 7.96 5.88 -6.25
C LEU A 38 8.72 4.75 -6.94
N ARG A 39 9.38 5.06 -8.06
CA ARG A 39 10.25 4.10 -8.78
C ARG A 39 11.72 4.20 -8.41
N CYS A 40 12.06 5.17 -7.57
CA CYS A 40 13.41 5.42 -7.08
C CYS A 40 13.41 5.62 -5.57
N ALA A 41 14.60 5.57 -4.97
CA ALA A 41 14.81 5.80 -3.54
C ALA A 41 15.43 7.20 -3.31
N PRO A 42 14.65 8.29 -3.36
CA PRO A 42 15.19 9.62 -3.09
C PRO A 42 15.50 9.77 -1.59
N GLN A 43 16.52 10.56 -1.26
CA GLN A 43 16.82 10.91 0.14
C GLN A 43 15.63 11.60 0.84
N LYS A 44 14.83 12.37 0.08
CA LYS A 44 13.60 13.00 0.55
C LYS A 44 12.48 12.82 -0.46
N VAL A 45 11.36 12.28 -0.01
CA VAL A 45 10.15 12.17 -0.83
C VAL A 45 9.47 13.53 -0.94
N THR A 46 9.10 13.92 -2.16
CA THR A 46 8.38 15.16 -2.44
C THR A 46 7.17 14.87 -3.31
N VAL A 47 6.19 15.77 -3.31
CA VAL A 47 5.01 15.67 -4.20
C VAL A 47 5.43 15.64 -5.67
N SER A 48 6.50 16.35 -6.06
CA SER A 48 6.99 16.30 -7.43
C SER A 48 7.51 14.91 -7.83
N HIS A 49 8.13 14.17 -6.91
CA HIS A 49 8.56 12.79 -7.18
C HIS A 49 7.35 11.88 -7.42
N LEU A 50 6.33 12.00 -6.57
CA LEU A 50 5.08 11.24 -6.69
C LEU A 50 4.35 11.57 -7.99
N ARG A 51 4.23 12.85 -8.37
CA ARG A 51 3.62 13.28 -9.64
C ARG A 51 4.29 12.67 -10.86
N ARG A 52 5.63 12.56 -10.87
CA ARG A 52 6.36 11.92 -11.98
C ARG A 52 6.13 10.41 -12.03
N CYS A 53 5.91 9.76 -10.89
CA CYS A 53 5.72 8.31 -10.81
C CYS A 53 4.25 7.88 -10.95
N ALA A 54 3.30 8.80 -10.75
CA ALA A 54 1.88 8.51 -10.72
C ALA A 54 1.32 7.83 -11.98
N PRO A 55 1.71 8.20 -13.22
CA PRO A 55 1.22 7.51 -14.41
C PRO A 55 1.56 6.01 -14.42
N TYR A 56 2.77 5.65 -13.98
CA TYR A 56 3.17 4.24 -13.87
C TYR A 56 2.36 3.49 -12.83
N LEU A 57 2.03 4.13 -11.70
CA LEU A 57 1.20 3.51 -10.67
C LEU A 57 -0.24 3.28 -11.19
N ALA A 58 -0.81 4.24 -11.91
CA ALA A 58 -2.11 4.11 -12.54
C ALA A 58 -2.12 2.95 -13.56
N GLU A 59 -1.11 2.90 -14.42
CA GLU A 59 -0.95 1.83 -15.41
C GLU A 59 -0.83 0.45 -14.76
N GLU A 60 -0.01 0.30 -13.71
CA GLU A 60 0.09 -0.96 -12.97
C GLU A 60 -1.23 -1.41 -12.37
N ILE A 61 -1.99 -0.50 -11.75
CA ILE A 61 -3.30 -0.83 -11.17
C ILE A 61 -4.25 -1.34 -12.27
N LEU A 62 -4.27 -0.68 -13.43
CA LEU A 62 -5.12 -1.07 -14.55
C LEU A 62 -4.70 -2.41 -15.17
N LEU A 63 -3.40 -2.66 -15.33
CA LEU A 63 -2.87 -3.90 -15.91
C LEU A 63 -3.02 -5.10 -14.99
N VAL A 64 -2.78 -4.91 -13.69
CA VAL A 64 -2.91 -5.98 -12.69
C VAL A 64 -4.38 -6.29 -12.40
N GLY A 65 -5.27 -5.31 -12.49
CA GLY A 65 -6.70 -5.46 -12.22
C GLY A 65 -7.00 -6.02 -10.82
N PRO A 66 -6.42 -5.46 -9.74
CA PRO A 66 -6.57 -6.04 -8.41
C PRO A 66 -8.01 -5.87 -7.88
N ARG A 67 -8.54 -6.88 -7.18
CA ARG A 67 -9.84 -6.75 -6.49
C ARG A 67 -9.74 -5.88 -5.24
N LEU A 68 -8.57 -5.89 -4.60
CA LEU A 68 -8.24 -5.11 -3.41
C LEU A 68 -6.82 -4.56 -3.53
N VAL A 69 -6.66 -3.28 -3.21
CA VAL A 69 -5.38 -2.58 -3.10
C VAL A 69 -5.23 -2.12 -1.66
N VAL A 70 -4.16 -2.55 -1.00
CA VAL A 70 -3.79 -2.07 0.34
C VAL A 70 -2.86 -0.88 0.19
N VAL A 71 -3.34 0.30 0.56
CA VAL A 71 -2.64 1.57 0.42
C VAL A 71 -1.91 1.88 1.73
N SER A 72 -0.64 1.52 1.82
CA SER A 72 0.12 1.61 3.05
C SER A 72 0.88 2.95 3.18
N GLY A 73 0.49 3.74 4.18
CA GLY A 73 1.20 4.96 4.54
C GLY A 73 0.87 6.18 3.67
N ARG A 74 1.31 7.35 4.14
CA ARG A 74 0.93 8.65 3.56
C ARG A 74 1.44 8.84 2.14
N ALA A 75 2.66 8.40 1.83
CA ALA A 75 3.23 8.56 0.49
C ALA A 75 2.45 7.74 -0.55
N ALA A 76 1.98 6.54 -0.18
CA ALA A 76 1.14 5.72 -1.04
C ALA A 76 -0.23 6.37 -1.26
N ALA A 77 -0.87 6.88 -0.20
CA ALA A 77 -2.16 7.57 -0.31
C ALA A 77 -2.09 8.81 -1.22
N VAL A 78 -1.06 9.66 -1.03
CA VAL A 78 -0.85 10.84 -1.88
C VAL A 78 -0.53 10.43 -3.33
N GLY A 79 0.34 9.44 -3.52
CA GLY A 79 0.67 8.91 -4.85
C GLY A 79 -0.56 8.36 -5.58
N LEU A 80 -1.40 7.62 -4.87
CA LEU A 80 -2.65 7.07 -5.39
C LEU A 80 -3.63 8.17 -5.80
N ARG A 81 -3.82 9.21 -4.97
CA ARG A 81 -4.69 10.35 -5.32
C ARG A 81 -4.21 11.08 -6.57
N ILE A 82 -2.89 11.27 -6.69
CA ILE A 82 -2.33 11.87 -7.90
C ILE A 82 -2.53 10.96 -9.13
N ALA A 83 -2.45 9.64 -8.95
CA ALA A 83 -2.58 8.67 -10.02
C ALA A 83 -4.03 8.48 -10.50
N LEU A 84 -5.00 8.45 -9.58
CA LEU A 84 -6.39 8.09 -9.88
C LEU A 84 -7.38 9.25 -9.81
N GLY A 85 -6.97 10.41 -9.30
CA GLY A 85 -7.82 11.61 -9.23
C GLY A 85 -8.43 11.88 -7.86
N ASP A 86 -9.37 12.82 -7.84
CA ASP A 86 -9.92 13.40 -6.62
C ASP A 86 -10.91 12.49 -5.88
N GLU A 87 -11.33 11.39 -6.51
CA GLU A 87 -12.15 10.33 -5.91
C GLU A 87 -11.42 9.57 -4.80
N VAL A 88 -10.08 9.59 -4.81
CA VAL A 88 -9.25 9.09 -3.71
C VAL A 88 -9.21 10.17 -2.61
N PRO A 89 -9.64 9.93 -1.37
CA PRO A 89 -9.69 10.96 -0.33
C PRO A 89 -8.36 11.70 -0.12
N GLU A 90 -8.42 13.00 0.17
CA GLU A 90 -7.21 13.81 0.43
C GLU A 90 -6.52 13.41 1.75
N ASN A 91 -7.32 13.09 2.78
CA ASN A 91 -6.83 12.73 4.11
C ASN A 91 -7.52 11.44 4.61
N PRO A 92 -7.21 10.27 4.02
CA PRO A 92 -7.79 9.00 4.44
C PRO A 92 -7.20 8.57 5.79
N HIS A 93 -8.04 7.97 6.63
CA HIS A 93 -7.65 7.31 7.86
C HIS A 93 -7.41 5.82 7.62
N ALA A 94 -6.62 5.19 8.49
CA ALA A 94 -6.45 3.74 8.44
C ALA A 94 -7.80 3.04 8.69
N GLY A 95 -8.16 2.12 7.80
CA GLY A 95 -9.46 1.44 7.79
C GLY A 95 -10.49 2.05 6.84
N ASP A 96 -10.24 3.25 6.28
CA ASP A 96 -11.09 3.79 5.23
C ASP A 96 -11.00 2.91 3.98
N VAL A 97 -12.14 2.77 3.29
CA VAL A 97 -12.23 2.02 2.04
C VAL A 97 -12.94 2.86 0.99
N VAL A 98 -12.33 2.96 -0.19
CA VAL A 98 -12.99 3.52 -1.38
C VAL A 98 -13.03 2.48 -2.49
N THR A 99 -14.09 2.50 -3.30
CA THR A 99 -14.21 1.61 -4.46
C THR A 99 -14.11 2.44 -5.73
N LEU A 100 -13.09 2.17 -6.55
CA LEU A 100 -12.86 2.85 -7.83
C LEU A 100 -12.56 1.80 -8.90
N TYR A 101 -13.15 1.95 -10.08
CA TYR A 101 -12.89 1.08 -11.24
C TYR A 101 -13.05 -0.43 -10.96
N GLY A 102 -13.92 -0.81 -10.01
CA GLY A 102 -14.15 -2.20 -9.62
C GLY A 102 -13.17 -2.76 -8.57
N SER A 103 -12.16 -1.98 -8.17
CA SER A 103 -11.21 -2.32 -7.11
C SER A 103 -11.57 -1.63 -5.79
N ARG A 104 -11.40 -2.33 -4.67
CA ARG A 104 -11.45 -1.74 -3.33
C ARG A 104 -10.06 -1.22 -2.96
N PHE A 105 -9.96 -0.03 -2.42
CA PHE A 105 -8.72 0.56 -1.91
C PHE A 105 -8.86 0.73 -0.41
N LEU A 106 -8.14 -0.10 0.35
CA LEU A 106 -8.09 -0.05 1.80
C LEU A 106 -6.89 0.79 2.23
N PHE A 107 -7.13 1.90 2.94
CA PHE A 107 -6.07 2.71 3.50
C PHE A 107 -5.55 2.11 4.81
N GLN A 108 -4.23 2.05 4.94
CA GLN A 108 -3.56 1.40 6.06
C GLN A 108 -2.44 2.25 6.63
N VAL A 109 -2.07 1.90 7.87
CA VAL A 109 -0.82 2.41 8.48
C VAL A 109 0.39 2.00 7.64
N ASP A 110 1.48 2.74 7.80
CA ASP A 110 2.73 2.49 7.07
C ASP A 110 3.34 1.16 7.53
N VAL A 111 3.52 0.24 6.60
CA VAL A 111 4.03 -1.11 6.84
C VAL A 111 5.44 -1.08 7.45
N ALA A 112 6.22 -0.02 7.18
CA ALA A 112 7.56 0.15 7.75
C ALA A 112 7.56 0.38 9.28
N ARG A 113 6.40 0.64 9.89
CA ARG A 113 6.25 0.83 11.34
C ARG A 113 5.92 -0.46 12.09
N LEU A 114 5.48 -1.52 11.40
CA LEU A 114 4.95 -2.73 12.04
C LEU A 114 5.96 -3.44 12.96
N GLU A 115 7.24 -3.43 12.61
CA GLU A 115 8.29 -4.10 13.42
C GLU A 115 8.74 -3.26 14.61
N ARG A 116 8.58 -1.93 14.52
CA ARG A 116 9.07 -0.98 15.51
C ARG A 116 8.03 -0.65 16.57
N GLU A 117 6.75 -0.82 16.22
CA GLU A 117 5.62 -0.34 17.00
C GLU A 117 4.55 -1.45 17.10
N PRO A 118 4.56 -2.23 18.19
CA PRO A 118 3.60 -3.33 18.40
C PRO A 118 2.14 -2.91 18.27
N GLU A 119 1.78 -1.73 18.80
CA GLU A 119 0.43 -1.18 18.68
C GLU A 119 0.02 -0.94 17.21
N THR A 120 0.95 -0.44 16.39
CA THR A 120 0.71 -0.23 14.95
C THR A 120 0.52 -1.57 14.24
N GLN A 121 1.24 -2.60 14.65
CA GLN A 121 1.06 -3.96 14.15
C GLN A 121 -0.34 -4.50 14.47
N GLU A 122 -0.80 -4.37 15.71
CA GLU A 122 -2.13 -4.80 16.12
C GLU A 122 -3.23 -4.07 15.33
N ILE A 123 -3.10 -2.76 15.16
CA ILE A 123 -4.05 -1.94 14.39
C ILE A 123 -4.11 -2.41 12.94
N PHE A 124 -2.96 -2.61 12.29
CA PHE A 124 -2.89 -3.03 10.90
C PHE A 124 -3.66 -4.34 10.67
N TRP A 125 -3.37 -5.36 11.47
CA TRP A 125 -3.99 -6.68 11.31
C TRP A 125 -5.45 -6.72 11.73
N LYS A 126 -5.84 -5.92 12.74
CA LYS A 126 -7.25 -5.74 13.12
C LYS A 126 -8.08 -5.10 12.02
N ILE A 127 -7.49 -4.25 11.19
CA ILE A 127 -8.16 -3.68 10.02
C ILE A 127 -8.26 -4.73 8.91
N MET A 128 -7.17 -5.47 8.63
CA MET A 128 -7.15 -6.50 7.59
C MET A 128 -8.20 -7.59 7.81
N SER A 129 -8.47 -7.97 9.06
CA SER A 129 -9.46 -9.01 9.40
C SER A 129 -10.93 -8.59 9.23
N LYS A 130 -11.22 -7.34 8.88
CA LYS A 130 -12.58 -6.81 8.71
C LYS A 130 -13.02 -6.68 7.25
N ILE A 131 -12.16 -6.99 6.29
CA ILE A 131 -12.36 -6.77 4.85
C ILE A 131 -12.93 -8.00 4.16
#